data_AF-A0A256Z3K7-F1
#
_entry.id   AF-A0A256Z3K7-F1
#
_cell.length_a   1.000
_cell.length_b   1.000
_cell.length_c   1.000
_cell.angle_alpha   90.00
_cell.angle_beta   90.00
_cell.angle_gamma   90.00
#
_symmetry.space_group_name_H-M   'P 1'
#
loop_
_entity.id
_entity.type
_entity.pdbx_description
1 polymer ?
#
loop_
_entity_poly.entity_id
_entity_poly.type
_entity_poly.pdbx_seq_one_letter_code
_entity_poly.pdbx_strand_id
1 'polypeptide(L)'
;MELDPETARKTPSYNIFPIFVDLIVDNIPNNFRERYGFNPVDEPLLRELFESESKRSIVEFLGKLVWLPSPNVLLATKIKSYPSRDKDHKRIKDMCDITSLLLFSRGWVKTSVSNLVGEDVFGKFRNTINEGDLVESSRILDLDINLVKNAIKRLIE
;
A
#
# COMPACT_ATOMS: atom_id res chain seq x y z
N MET A 1 -12.83 -0.22 24.74
CA MET A 1 -13.61 0.98 25.09
C MET A 1 -12.60 2.13 25.12
N GLU A 2 -12.90 3.25 24.46
CA GLU A 2 -12.02 4.42 24.46
C GLU A 2 -11.94 5.02 25.88
N LEU A 3 -10.74 5.40 26.31
CA LEU A 3 -10.50 5.99 27.64
C LEU A 3 -10.56 7.52 27.52
N ASP A 4 -11.30 8.17 28.41
CA ASP A 4 -11.25 9.63 28.52
C ASP A 4 -9.89 10.09 29.12
N PRO A 5 -9.50 11.35 28.90
CA PRO A 5 -8.18 11.84 29.33
C PRO A 5 -7.93 11.78 30.84
N GLU A 6 -8.95 11.94 31.69
CA GLU A 6 -8.77 11.86 33.15
C GLU A 6 -8.57 10.41 33.61
N THR A 7 -9.36 9.49 33.06
CA THR A 7 -9.22 8.05 33.33
C THR A 7 -7.89 7.52 32.80
N ALA A 8 -7.45 7.97 31.62
CA ALA A 8 -6.16 7.59 31.04
C ALA A 8 -4.98 7.99 31.94
N ARG A 9 -5.00 9.19 32.54
CA ARG A 9 -3.93 9.64 33.47
C ARG A 9 -3.81 8.80 34.73
N LYS A 10 -4.92 8.25 35.21
CA LYS A 10 -4.98 7.41 36.43
C LYS A 10 -4.78 5.93 36.15
N THR A 11 -4.84 5.53 34.88
CA THR A 11 -4.65 4.13 34.47
C THR A 11 -3.16 3.84 34.30
N PRO A 12 -2.62 2.76 34.90
CA PRO A 12 -1.24 2.36 34.67
C PRO A 12 -0.94 2.14 33.19
N SER A 13 0.21 2.61 32.70
CA SER A 13 0.54 2.62 31.27
C SER A 13 0.52 1.23 30.62
N TYR A 14 0.84 0.17 31.36
CA TYR A 14 0.77 -1.21 30.85
C TYR A 14 -0.66 -1.71 30.59
N ASN A 15 -1.69 -1.00 31.06
CA ASN A 15 -3.09 -1.26 30.77
C ASN A 15 -3.63 -0.34 29.64
N ILE A 16 -2.80 0.53 29.08
CA ILE A 16 -3.16 1.44 27.99
C ILE A 16 -2.52 0.95 26.70
N PHE A 17 -3.34 0.64 25.71
CA PHE A 17 -2.88 0.36 24.34
C PHE A 17 -3.11 1.60 23.47
N PRO A 18 -2.04 2.27 22.98
CA PRO A 18 -2.21 3.38 22.05
C PRO A 18 -2.72 2.83 20.72
N ILE A 19 -3.86 3.36 20.26
CA ILE A 19 -4.39 3.10 18.93
C ILE A 19 -4.10 4.33 18.08
N PHE A 20 -3.37 4.14 16.99
CA PHE A 20 -3.17 5.17 15.98
C PHE A 20 -4.15 4.91 14.83
N VAL A 21 -4.97 5.91 14.52
CA VAL A 21 -5.94 5.84 13.41
C VAL A 21 -5.57 6.89 12.39
N ASP A 22 -5.02 6.45 11.26
CA ASP A 22 -4.81 7.31 10.11
C ASP A 22 -6.10 7.36 9.28
N LEU A 23 -6.68 8.55 9.14
CA LEU A 23 -7.84 8.77 8.29
C LEU A 23 -7.37 8.95 6.85
N ILE A 24 -7.74 7.98 6.01
CA ILE A 24 -7.52 8.00 4.56
C ILE A 24 -8.85 8.36 3.90
N VAL A 25 -8.82 9.32 2.99
CA VAL A 25 -10.01 9.77 2.25
C VAL A 25 -9.81 9.56 0.75
N ASP A 26 -10.90 9.30 0.03
CA ASP A 26 -10.97 9.15 -1.42
C ASP A 26 -11.09 10.49 -2.17
N ASN A 27 -11.57 11.51 -1.47
CA ASN A 27 -11.59 12.91 -1.88
C ASN A 27 -11.45 13.82 -0.66
N ILE A 28 -10.58 14.83 -0.73
CA ILE A 28 -10.42 15.81 0.35
C ILE A 28 -11.46 16.93 0.13
N PRO A 29 -12.45 17.11 1.03
CA PRO A 29 -13.37 18.25 0.95
C PRO A 29 -12.62 19.57 1.06
N ASN A 30 -13.13 20.60 0.37
CA ASN A 30 -12.66 21.97 0.59
C ASN A 30 -12.78 22.30 2.09
N ASN A 31 -11.74 22.93 2.64
CA ASN A 31 -11.64 23.35 4.05
C ASN A 31 -11.47 22.21 5.08
N PHE A 32 -11.11 20.98 4.67
CA PHE A 32 -10.86 19.87 5.62
C PHE A 32 -9.80 20.25 6.68
N ARG A 33 -8.67 20.84 6.24
CA ARG A 33 -7.61 21.28 7.16
C ARG A 33 -8.09 22.35 8.13
N GLU A 34 -8.92 23.30 7.69
CA GLU A 34 -9.47 24.35 8.54
C GLU A 34 -10.40 23.77 9.62
N ARG A 35 -11.16 22.73 9.27
CA ARG A 35 -12.11 22.09 10.19
C ARG A 35 -11.48 21.11 11.16
N TYR A 36 -10.50 20.33 10.71
CA TYR A 36 -9.95 19.21 11.48
C TYR A 36 -8.49 19.41 11.92
N GLY A 37 -7.82 20.45 11.43
CA GLY A 37 -6.45 20.80 11.84
C GLY A 37 -5.35 19.93 11.22
N PHE A 38 -5.68 18.97 10.35
CA PHE A 38 -4.70 18.13 9.65
C PHE A 38 -5.08 17.93 8.17
N ASN A 39 -4.11 17.51 7.35
CA ASN A 39 -4.36 17.04 5.99
C ASN A 39 -4.53 15.53 6.03
N PRO A 40 -5.68 14.99 5.58
CA PRO A 40 -5.89 13.55 5.54
C PRO A 40 -4.96 12.94 4.50
N VAL A 41 -4.62 11.67 4.67
CA VAL A 41 -3.82 10.95 3.66
C VAL A 41 -4.73 10.70 2.46
N ASP A 42 -4.35 11.25 1.32
CA ASP A 42 -5.02 10.99 0.04
C ASP A 42 -4.34 9.80 -0.65
N GLU A 43 -5.11 8.76 -0.95
CA GLU A 43 -4.70 7.73 -1.90
C GLU A 43 -5.74 7.67 -3.03
N PRO A 44 -5.56 8.47 -4.10
CA PRO A 44 -6.49 8.52 -5.23
C PRO A 44 -6.76 7.15 -5.86
N LEU A 45 -5.80 6.22 -5.80
CA LEU A 45 -5.96 4.88 -6.34
C LEU A 45 -6.96 4.03 -5.53
N LEU A 46 -7.27 4.39 -4.28
CA LEU A 46 -8.31 3.74 -3.50
C LEU A 46 -9.71 4.11 -3.98
N ARG A 47 -9.89 5.21 -4.73
CA ARG A 47 -11.18 5.54 -5.34
C ARG A 47 -11.70 4.40 -6.22
N GLU A 48 -10.80 3.72 -6.92
CA GLU A 48 -11.11 2.55 -7.77
C GLU A 48 -11.84 1.44 -6.99
N LEU A 49 -11.58 1.29 -5.69
CA LEU A 49 -12.24 0.32 -4.82
C LEU A 49 -13.75 0.58 -4.69
N PHE A 50 -14.13 1.86 -4.70
CA PHE A 50 -15.50 2.29 -4.47
C PHE A 50 -16.27 2.48 -5.79
N GLU A 51 -15.59 2.89 -6.85
CA GLU A 51 -16.21 3.22 -8.13
C GLU A 51 -16.35 2.03 -9.10
N SER A 52 -15.50 1.00 -8.97
CA SER A 52 -15.49 -0.12 -9.91
C SER A 52 -15.47 -1.48 -9.21
N GLU A 53 -16.53 -2.27 -9.42
CA GLU A 53 -16.59 -3.64 -8.89
C GLU A 53 -15.47 -4.54 -9.45
N SER A 54 -15.01 -4.26 -10.67
CA SER A 54 -13.91 -4.99 -11.30
C SER A 54 -12.55 -4.76 -10.62
N LYS A 55 -12.44 -3.71 -9.80
CA LYS A 55 -11.23 -3.31 -9.10
C LYS A 55 -11.20 -3.75 -7.64
N ARG A 56 -12.19 -4.53 -7.19
CA ARG A 56 -12.29 -5.04 -5.83
C ARG A 56 -12.58 -6.54 -5.79
N SER A 57 -12.24 -7.16 -4.68
CA SER A 57 -12.77 -8.46 -4.27
C SER A 57 -13.56 -8.31 -2.97
N ILE A 58 -14.55 -9.18 -2.78
CA ILE A 58 -15.30 -9.26 -1.53
C ILE A 58 -14.80 -10.49 -0.79
N VAL A 59 -14.33 -10.30 0.43
CA VAL A 59 -13.90 -11.39 1.31
C VAL A 59 -14.66 -11.33 2.62
N GLU A 60 -14.89 -12.49 3.23
CA GLU A 60 -15.37 -12.54 4.59
C GLU A 60 -14.18 -12.47 5.56
N PHE A 61 -14.22 -11.50 6.47
CA PHE A 61 -13.22 -11.36 7.52
C PHE A 61 -13.93 -11.12 8.85
N LEU A 62 -13.71 -12.01 9.81
CA LEU A 62 -14.33 -11.98 11.14
C LEU A 62 -15.87 -11.83 11.10
N GLY A 63 -16.52 -12.58 10.21
CA GLY A 63 -17.99 -12.57 10.05
C GLY A 63 -18.54 -11.33 9.36
N LYS A 64 -17.70 -10.51 8.72
CA LYS A 64 -18.12 -9.33 7.96
C LYS A 64 -17.61 -9.40 6.53
N LEU A 65 -18.43 -8.94 5.59
CA LEU A 65 -17.99 -8.74 4.20
C LEU A 65 -17.14 -7.47 4.12
N VAL A 66 -15.93 -7.63 3.61
CA VAL A 66 -14.94 -6.56 3.43
C VAL A 66 -14.58 -6.46 1.96
N TRP A 67 -14.50 -5.23 1.45
CA TRP A 67 -13.95 -4.96 0.13
C TRP A 67 -12.44 -4.84 0.22
N LEU A 68 -11.73 -5.63 -0.59
CA LEU A 68 -10.29 -5.54 -0.76
C LEU A 68 -9.97 -5.02 -2.15
N PRO A 69 -8.97 -4.13 -2.30
CA PRO A 69 -8.52 -3.71 -3.62
C PRO A 69 -7.98 -4.90 -4.40
N SER A 70 -8.26 -4.91 -5.71
CA SER A 70 -7.70 -5.91 -6.61
C SER A 70 -6.17 -5.86 -6.61
N PRO A 71 -5.49 -6.96 -6.95
CA PRO A 71 -4.03 -6.99 -7.05
C PRO A 71 -3.46 -5.90 -7.96
N ASN A 72 -4.18 -5.48 -9.01
CA ASN A 72 -3.78 -4.38 -9.88
C ASN A 72 -3.75 -3.03 -9.14
N VAL A 73 -4.75 -2.75 -8.31
CA VAL A 73 -4.81 -1.52 -7.51
C VAL A 73 -3.75 -1.55 -6.42
N LEU A 74 -3.58 -2.68 -5.74
CA LEU A 74 -2.51 -2.85 -4.75
C LEU A 74 -1.13 -2.64 -5.37
N LEU A 75 -0.84 -3.26 -6.51
CA LEU A 75 0.42 -3.05 -7.23
C LEU A 75 0.61 -1.58 -7.62
N ALA A 76 -0.43 -0.93 -8.15
CA ALA A 76 -0.40 0.47 -8.54
C ALA A 76 -0.01 1.39 -7.36
N THR A 77 -0.62 1.19 -6.19
CA THR A 77 -0.28 1.98 -4.99
C THR A 77 1.19 1.85 -4.60
N LYS A 78 1.74 0.63 -4.69
CA LYS A 78 3.15 0.36 -4.37
C LYS A 78 4.12 0.91 -5.41
N ILE A 79 3.79 0.79 -6.68
CA ILE A 79 4.60 1.35 -7.78
C ILE A 79 4.63 2.88 -7.70
N LYS A 80 3.52 3.51 -7.32
CA LYS A 80 3.43 4.95 -7.11
C LYS A 80 4.23 5.44 -5.90
N SER A 81 4.22 4.68 -4.79
CA SER A 81 4.94 5.07 -3.57
C SER A 81 6.44 4.83 -3.64
N TYR A 82 6.87 3.74 -4.27
CA TYR A 82 8.26 3.28 -4.22
C TYR A 82 9.32 4.32 -4.64
N PRO A 83 9.13 5.13 -5.71
CA PRO A 83 10.14 6.11 -6.14
C PRO A 83 10.35 7.27 -5.17
N SER A 84 9.33 7.63 -4.39
CA SER A 84 9.37 8.76 -3.47
C SER A 84 9.76 8.38 -2.03
N ARG A 85 9.98 7.09 -1.77
CA ARG A 85 10.50 6.62 -0.48
C ARG A 85 12.01 6.72 -0.46
N ASP A 86 12.53 7.30 0.61
CA ASP A 86 13.96 7.20 0.94
C ASP A 86 14.39 5.74 1.08
N LYS A 87 15.70 5.48 0.99
CA LYS A 87 16.34 4.13 1.01
C LYS A 87 16.19 3.35 2.33
N ASP A 88 15.17 3.66 3.11
CA ASP A 88 14.89 3.09 4.41
C ASP A 88 13.92 1.91 4.31
N HIS A 89 13.61 1.31 5.46
CA HIS A 89 12.73 0.15 5.62
C HIS A 89 11.39 0.22 4.84
N LYS A 90 10.86 1.43 4.59
CA LYS A 90 9.60 1.60 3.83
C LYS A 90 9.74 1.25 2.36
N ARG A 91 10.87 1.57 1.73
CA ARG A 91 11.13 1.26 0.32
C ARG A 91 11.34 -0.24 0.11
N ILE A 92 12.09 -0.87 1.01
CA ILE A 92 12.25 -2.33 1.03
C ILE A 92 10.92 -3.03 1.27
N LYS A 93 10.09 -2.53 2.19
CA LYS A 93 8.72 -3.04 2.40
C LYS A 93 7.90 -2.97 1.12
N ASP A 94 7.92 -1.84 0.41
CA ASP A 94 7.17 -1.71 -0.85
C ASP A 94 7.68 -2.70 -1.91
N MET A 95 9.00 -2.94 -2.00
CA MET A 95 9.54 -3.99 -2.89
C MET A 95 9.10 -5.40 -2.48
N CYS A 96 9.02 -5.70 -1.17
CA CYS A 96 8.50 -6.96 -0.66
C CYS A 96 7.01 -7.13 -1.02
N ASP A 97 6.21 -6.09 -0.83
CA ASP A 97 4.78 -6.07 -1.16
C ASP A 97 4.59 -6.30 -2.68
N ILE A 98 5.35 -5.58 -3.52
CA ILE A 98 5.32 -5.76 -5.00
C ILE A 98 5.68 -7.20 -5.37
N THR A 99 6.79 -7.71 -4.84
CA THR A 99 7.24 -9.08 -5.14
C THR A 99 6.19 -10.11 -4.73
N SER A 100 5.61 -9.96 -3.54
CA SER A 100 4.58 -10.86 -3.02
C SER A 100 3.31 -10.83 -3.88
N LEU A 101 2.87 -9.64 -4.30
CA LEU A 101 1.73 -9.48 -5.19
C LEU A 101 1.98 -10.15 -6.56
N LEU A 102 3.18 -9.96 -7.13
CA LEU A 102 3.52 -10.52 -8.44
C LEU A 102 3.62 -12.05 -8.45
N LEU A 103 4.04 -12.65 -7.34
CA LEU A 103 4.24 -14.10 -7.21
C LEU A 103 2.99 -14.82 -6.74
N PHE A 104 2.25 -14.24 -5.79
CA PHE A 104 1.21 -14.96 -5.05
C PHE A 104 -0.21 -14.44 -5.32
N SER A 105 -0.37 -13.32 -6.03
CA SER A 105 -1.71 -12.86 -6.45
C SER A 105 -2.06 -13.34 -7.86
N ARG A 106 -3.32 -13.72 -8.06
CA ARG A 106 -3.88 -14.01 -9.39
C ARG A 106 -4.49 -12.75 -10.00
N GLY A 107 -4.53 -12.69 -11.33
CA GLY A 107 -5.31 -11.68 -12.06
C GLY A 107 -4.69 -10.27 -12.11
N TRP A 108 -3.42 -10.12 -11.74
CA TRP A 108 -2.71 -8.89 -12.08
C TRP A 108 -2.35 -8.87 -13.56
N VAL A 109 -2.42 -7.69 -14.19
CA VAL A 109 -2.13 -7.48 -15.61
C VAL A 109 -1.31 -6.20 -15.76
N LYS A 110 -0.13 -6.30 -16.38
CA LYS A 110 0.81 -5.18 -16.56
C LYS A 110 0.14 -3.92 -17.11
N THR A 111 -0.63 -4.05 -18.20
CA THR A 111 -1.33 -2.92 -18.83
C THR A 111 -2.38 -2.29 -17.93
N SER A 112 -3.05 -3.08 -17.09
CA SER A 112 -4.01 -2.54 -16.12
C SER A 112 -3.30 -1.74 -15.03
N VAL A 113 -2.14 -2.22 -14.58
CA VAL A 113 -1.33 -1.51 -13.57
C VAL A 113 -0.74 -0.23 -14.16
N SER A 114 -0.16 -0.27 -15.36
CA SER A 114 0.44 0.91 -15.99
C SER A 114 -0.61 1.99 -16.28
N ASN A 115 -1.81 1.61 -16.73
CA ASN A 115 -2.93 2.54 -16.92
C ASN A 115 -3.39 3.21 -15.61
N LEU A 116 -3.33 2.50 -14.48
CA LEU A 116 -3.71 3.05 -13.17
C LEU A 116 -2.70 4.09 -12.67
N VAL A 117 -1.39 3.86 -12.85
CA VAL A 117 -0.35 4.78 -12.33
C VAL A 117 0.07 5.86 -13.33
N GLY A 118 -0.12 5.63 -14.63
CA GLY A 118 0.42 6.45 -15.72
C GLY A 118 1.87 6.11 -16.06
N GLU A 119 2.23 6.22 -17.34
CA GLU A 119 3.55 5.85 -17.85
C GLU A 119 4.71 6.64 -17.22
N ASP A 120 4.49 7.91 -16.85
CA ASP A 120 5.53 8.72 -16.19
C ASP A 120 5.92 8.14 -14.82
N VAL A 121 4.93 7.73 -14.02
CA VAL A 121 5.14 7.12 -12.70
C VAL A 121 5.76 5.74 -12.86
N PHE A 122 5.25 4.96 -13.82
CA PHE A 122 5.77 3.62 -14.11
C PHE A 122 7.24 3.66 -14.59
N GLY A 123 7.59 4.65 -15.43
CA GLY A 123 8.95 4.90 -15.87
C GLY A 123 9.88 5.29 -14.72
N LYS A 124 9.43 6.17 -13.81
CA LYS A 124 10.18 6.51 -12.59
C LYS A 124 10.42 5.29 -11.71
N PHE A 125 9.39 4.46 -11.53
CA PHE A 125 9.52 3.18 -10.81
C PHE A 125 10.59 2.31 -11.43
N ARG A 126 10.51 2.05 -12.74
CA ARG A 126 11.50 1.23 -13.47
C ARG A 126 12.93 1.74 -13.29
N ASN A 127 13.13 3.05 -13.38
CA ASN A 127 14.45 3.67 -13.26
C ASN A 127 14.97 3.72 -11.81
N THR A 128 14.09 3.58 -10.83
CA THR A 128 14.45 3.66 -9.41
C THR A 128 14.83 2.29 -8.84
N ILE A 129 14.36 1.19 -9.44
CA ILE A 129 14.70 -0.17 -9.01
C ILE A 129 16.21 -0.34 -9.00
N ASN A 130 16.74 -0.82 -7.88
CA ASN A 130 18.15 -1.11 -7.74
C ASN A 130 18.35 -2.53 -7.19
N GLU A 131 19.51 -3.11 -7.46
CA GLU A 131 19.85 -4.47 -7.08
C GLU A 131 19.80 -4.70 -5.55
N GLY A 132 20.19 -3.70 -4.75
CA GLY A 132 20.18 -3.79 -3.29
C GLY A 132 18.77 -4.04 -2.75
N ASP A 133 17.76 -3.38 -3.30
CA ASP A 133 16.37 -3.57 -2.87
C ASP A 133 15.84 -4.96 -3.24
N LEU A 134 16.29 -5.52 -4.37
CA LEU A 134 15.91 -6.86 -4.81
C LEU A 134 16.55 -7.95 -3.93
N VAL A 135 17.83 -7.77 -3.59
CA VAL A 135 18.56 -8.68 -2.69
C VAL A 135 17.95 -8.66 -1.29
N GLU A 136 17.65 -7.47 -0.77
CA GLU A 136 17.09 -7.35 0.57
C GLU A 136 15.64 -7.87 0.64
N SER A 137 14.82 -7.64 -0.40
CA SER A 137 13.47 -8.20 -0.44
C SER A 137 13.49 -9.74 -0.55
N SER A 138 14.41 -10.30 -1.34
CA SER A 138 14.66 -11.75 -1.42
C SER A 138 15.02 -12.33 -0.05
N ARG A 139 15.90 -11.66 0.70
CA ARG A 139 16.31 -12.07 2.06
C ARG A 139 15.15 -12.03 3.05
N ILE A 140 14.33 -10.97 3.03
CA ILE A 140 13.20 -10.79 3.95
C ILE A 140 12.08 -11.78 3.67
N LEU A 141 11.78 -12.02 2.39
CA LEU A 141 10.71 -12.93 1.98
C LEU A 141 11.14 -14.40 1.99
N ASP A 142 12.42 -14.68 2.23
CA ASP A 142 13.02 -16.02 2.14
C ASP A 142 12.77 -16.68 0.77
N LEU A 143 13.07 -15.93 -0.29
CA LEU A 143 12.89 -16.34 -1.69
C LEU A 143 14.21 -16.33 -2.46
N ASP A 144 14.33 -17.19 -3.47
CA ASP A 144 15.43 -17.14 -4.43
C ASP A 144 15.47 -15.76 -5.13
N ILE A 145 16.64 -15.11 -5.14
CA ILE A 145 16.84 -13.81 -5.78
C ILE A 145 16.47 -13.80 -7.27
N ASN A 146 16.68 -14.91 -7.98
CA ASN A 146 16.30 -15.04 -9.38
C ASN A 146 14.78 -15.07 -9.54
N LEU A 147 14.05 -15.66 -8.59
CA LEU A 147 12.59 -15.63 -8.58
C LEU A 147 12.08 -14.19 -8.43
N VAL A 148 12.67 -13.42 -7.51
CA VAL A 148 12.36 -12.00 -7.32
C VAL A 148 12.66 -11.19 -8.58
N LYS A 149 13.87 -11.34 -9.15
CA LYS A 149 14.27 -10.65 -10.38
C LYS A 149 13.33 -10.96 -11.55
N ASN A 150 12.98 -12.23 -11.74
CA ASN A 150 12.07 -12.65 -12.79
C ASN A 150 10.65 -12.09 -12.57
N ALA A 151 10.18 -12.04 -11.33
CA ALA A 151 8.89 -11.44 -11.01
C ALA A 151 8.86 -9.96 -11.41
N ILE A 152 9.86 -9.18 -10.99
CA ILE A 152 9.99 -7.76 -11.33
C ILE A 152 10.17 -7.56 -12.83
N LYS A 153 10.97 -8.41 -13.49
CA LYS A 153 11.18 -8.36 -14.94
C LYS A 153 9.86 -8.49 -15.71
N ARG A 154 8.99 -9.44 -15.36
CA ARG A 154 7.64 -9.59 -15.96
C ARG A 154 6.75 -8.37 -15.78
N LEU A 155 6.99 -7.58 -14.74
CA LEU A 155 6.24 -6.34 -14.51
C LEU A 155 6.76 -5.21 -15.42
N ILE A 156 8.08 -5.06 -15.57
CA ILE A 156 8.67 -3.89 -16.24
C ILE A 156 9.00 -4.11 -17.74
N GLU A 157 9.22 -5.35 -18.18
CA GLU A 157 9.44 -5.76 -19.58
C GLU A 157 8.18 -6.35 -20.21
#